data_AF-A0A832JY04-F1
#
_entry.id   AF-A0A832JY04-F1
#
_cell.length_a   1.000
_cell.length_b   1.000
_cell.length_c   1.000
_cell.angle_alpha   90.00
_cell.angle_beta   90.00
_cell.angle_gamma   90.00
#
_symmetry.space_group_name_H-M   'P 1'
#
loop_
_entity.id
_entity.type
_entity.pdbx_description
1 polymer ?
#
loop_
_entity_poly.entity_id
_entity_poly.type
_entity_poly.pdbx_seq_one_letter_code
_entity_poly.pdbx_strand_id
1 'polypeptide(L)'
;MGIDAKSLKRILTLHLLVEGGSGWAFRELIDLVRELLEERLPIILNSVLEPLGLEASVLRDYGCKLYPTDPGCKDLVVVGIYGESSERPVLYAIYSSTSGENIFEFKLIKIVDSKTLQEIQEILG
;
A
#
# COMPACT_ATOMS: atom_id res chain seq x y z
N MET A 1 -6.14 5.10 23.23
CA MET A 1 -7.33 5.39 22.39
C MET A 1 -7.26 4.43 21.21
N GLY A 2 -8.27 3.57 21.03
CA GLY A 2 -8.26 2.61 19.92
C GLY A 2 -8.80 3.29 18.67
N ILE A 3 -7.95 3.44 17.65
CA ILE A 3 -8.41 3.98 16.37
C ILE A 3 -9.27 2.91 15.72
N ASP A 4 -10.53 3.25 15.43
CA ASP A 4 -11.47 2.34 14.78
C ASP A 4 -10.97 1.99 13.36
N ALA A 5 -10.76 0.69 13.11
CA ALA A 5 -10.22 0.18 11.86
C ALA A 5 -11.09 0.58 10.64
N LYS A 6 -12.40 0.77 10.83
CA LYS A 6 -13.31 1.22 9.77
C LYS A 6 -13.06 2.68 9.39
N SER A 7 -12.81 3.52 10.39
CA SER A 7 -12.43 4.93 10.20
C SER A 7 -11.06 5.04 9.52
N LEU A 8 -10.08 4.23 9.95
CA LEU A 8 -8.77 4.19 9.31
C LEU A 8 -8.83 3.70 7.87
N LYS A 9 -9.66 2.69 7.59
CA LYS A 9 -9.89 2.21 6.21
C LYS A 9 -10.40 3.30 5.30
N ARG A 10 -11.33 4.14 5.77
CA ARG A 10 -11.83 5.28 4.98
C ARG A 10 -10.74 6.28 4.66
N ILE A 11 -9.90 6.60 5.63
CA ILE A 11 -8.83 7.60 5.49
C ILE A 11 -7.71 7.11 4.55
N LEU A 12 -7.39 5.82 4.62
CA LEU A 12 -6.35 5.19 3.80
C LEU A 12 -6.85 4.72 2.43
N THR A 13 -8.14 4.88 2.13
CA THR A 13 -8.66 4.48 0.82
C THR A 13 -8.13 5.46 -0.23
N LEU A 14 -7.13 5.01 -0.98
CA LEU A 14 -6.66 5.65 -2.20
C LEU A 14 -7.00 4.73 -3.38
N HIS A 15 -7.61 5.31 -4.41
CA HIS A 15 -7.83 4.65 -5.68
C HIS A 15 -7.42 5.62 -6.79
N LEU A 16 -6.42 5.23 -7.55
CA LEU A 16 -5.97 5.94 -8.74
C LEU A 16 -6.19 5.01 -9.93
N LEU A 17 -6.89 5.52 -10.93
CA LEU A 17 -7.14 4.84 -12.19
C LEU A 17 -6.70 5.78 -13.31
N VAL A 18 -5.77 5.32 -14.15
CA VAL A 18 -5.29 6.05 -15.31
C VAL A 18 -5.54 5.18 -16.53
N GLU A 19 -6.33 5.69 -17.47
CA GLU A 19 -6.72 4.99 -18.69
C GLU A 19 -6.40 5.85 -19.91
N GLY A 20 -6.03 5.21 -21.01
CA GLY A 20 -5.66 5.94 -22.22
C GLY A 20 -5.48 5.06 -23.45
N GLY A 21 -4.83 5.63 -24.47
CA GLY A 21 -4.53 4.92 -25.71
C GLY A 21 -3.40 3.91 -25.54
N SER A 22 -3.43 2.81 -26.31
CA SER A 22 -2.45 1.72 -26.26
C SER A 22 -1.11 2.03 -26.97
N GLY A 23 -0.55 3.22 -26.75
CA GLY A 23 0.70 3.68 -27.36
C GLY A 23 1.90 3.70 -26.40
N TRP A 24 3.13 3.68 -26.93
CA TRP A 24 4.36 3.77 -26.12
C TRP A 24 4.39 5.01 -25.20
N ALA A 25 3.98 6.17 -25.70
CA ALA A 25 3.96 7.40 -24.91
C ALA A 25 3.04 7.31 -23.67
N PHE A 26 1.97 6.51 -23.74
CA PHE A 26 1.10 6.27 -22.60
C PHE A 26 1.70 5.28 -21.60
N ARG A 27 2.49 4.31 -22.06
CA ARG A 27 3.24 3.40 -21.18
C ARG A 27 4.29 4.16 -20.36
N GLU A 28 5.04 5.05 -21.00
CA GLU A 28 6.00 5.93 -20.30
C GLU A 28 5.30 6.82 -19.26
N LEU A 29 4.10 7.33 -19.59
CA LEU A 29 3.30 8.08 -18.63
C LEU A 29 2.87 7.21 -17.43
N ILE A 30 2.47 5.95 -17.65
CA ILE A 30 2.16 5.00 -16.58
C ILE A 30 3.39 4.81 -15.67
N ASP A 31 4.56 4.59 -16.26
CA ASP A 31 5.79 4.38 -15.50
C ASP A 31 6.14 5.61 -14.64
N LEU A 32 6.03 6.81 -15.22
CA LEU A 32 6.24 8.06 -14.49
C LEU A 32 5.24 8.26 -13.35
N VAL A 33 3.95 8.00 -13.60
CA VAL A 33 2.90 8.12 -12.58
C VAL A 33 3.15 7.13 -11.44
N ARG A 34 3.55 5.91 -11.77
CA ARG A 34 3.88 4.89 -10.77
C ARG A 34 5.06 5.31 -9.91
N GLU A 35 6.15 5.76 -10.51
CA GLU A 35 7.34 6.21 -9.78
C GLU A 35 7.00 7.37 -8.84
N LEU A 36 6.28 8.38 -9.34
CA LEU A 36 5.85 9.52 -8.55
C LEU A 36 4.93 9.09 -7.40
N LEU A 37 4.02 8.15 -7.66
CA LEU A 37 3.12 7.63 -6.63
C LEU A 37 3.91 6.92 -5.54
N GLU A 38 4.84 6.03 -5.87
CA GLU A 38 5.65 5.31 -4.90
C GLU A 38 6.52 6.26 -4.05
N GLU A 39 7.09 7.32 -4.65
CA GLU A 39 7.86 8.35 -3.93
C GLU A 39 6.99 9.18 -2.99
N ARG A 40 5.77 9.54 -3.43
CA ARG A 40 4.89 10.45 -2.70
C ARG A 40 3.92 9.76 -1.76
N LEU A 41 3.72 8.45 -1.88
CA LEU A 41 2.76 7.70 -1.08
C LEU A 41 2.95 7.90 0.44
N PRO A 42 4.17 7.82 1.02
CA PRO A 42 4.36 8.10 2.44
C PRO A 42 3.88 9.50 2.84
N ILE A 43 4.17 10.51 2.01
CA ILE A 43 3.79 11.91 2.26
C ILE A 43 2.27 12.06 2.23
N ILE A 44 1.62 11.47 1.21
CA ILE A 44 0.15 11.48 1.07
C ILE A 44 -0.49 10.85 2.30
N LEU A 45 0.00 9.69 2.73
CA LEU A 45 -0.56 8.98 3.88
C LEU A 45 -0.26 9.70 5.20
N ASN A 46 0.93 10.24 5.40
CA ASN A 46 1.27 11.00 6.61
C ASN A 46 0.42 12.25 6.77
N SER A 47 0.07 12.94 5.67
CA SER A 47 -0.80 14.12 5.73
C SER A 47 -2.17 13.88 6.38
N VAL A 48 -2.64 12.62 6.39
CA VAL A 48 -3.90 12.21 7.01
C VAL A 48 -3.72 11.40 8.29
N LEU A 49 -2.53 10.84 8.52
CA LEU A 49 -2.22 9.99 9.68
C LEU A 49 -1.59 10.77 10.84
N GLU A 50 -0.79 11.80 10.57
CA GLU A 50 -0.14 12.63 11.61
C GLU A 50 -1.13 13.20 12.63
N PRO A 51 -2.34 13.71 12.25
CA PRO A 51 -3.33 14.18 13.23
C PRO A 51 -3.85 13.09 14.17
N LEU A 52 -3.62 11.82 13.84
CA LEU A 52 -4.00 10.65 14.64
C LEU A 52 -2.83 10.10 15.48
N GLY A 53 -1.66 10.74 15.45
CA GLY A 53 -0.44 10.25 16.10
C GLY A 53 0.11 8.98 15.41
N LEU A 54 -0.12 8.86 14.11
CA LEU A 54 0.31 7.73 13.30
C LEU A 54 1.25 8.18 12.17
N GLU A 55 2.16 7.30 11.79
CA GLU A 55 3.10 7.50 10.68
C GLU A 55 3.09 6.31 9.73
N ALA A 56 3.24 6.56 8.44
CA ALA A 56 3.31 5.59 7.36
C ALA A 56 4.71 5.50 6.78
N SER A 57 5.14 4.27 6.51
CA SER A 57 6.37 3.97 5.77
C SER A 57 6.14 2.83 4.78
N VAL A 58 6.66 2.98 3.57
CA VAL A 58 6.56 1.94 2.53
C VAL A 58 7.59 0.85 2.82
N LEU A 59 7.11 -0.38 2.94
CA LEU A 59 7.91 -1.57 3.19
C LEU A 59 8.26 -2.25 1.86
N ARG A 60 9.46 -1.97 1.37
CA ARG A 60 9.97 -2.54 0.11
C ARG A 60 10.09 -4.07 0.20
N ASP A 61 9.73 -4.76 -0.87
CA ASP A 61 9.78 -6.21 -1.02
C ASP A 61 8.94 -7.00 0.01
N TYR A 62 7.97 -6.36 0.68
CA TYR A 62 7.10 -7.05 1.63
C TYR A 62 5.94 -7.80 0.95
N GLY A 63 5.52 -7.39 -0.25
CA GLY A 63 4.39 -8.03 -0.95
C GLY A 63 4.56 -9.56 -1.07
N CYS A 64 5.69 -10.00 -1.63
CA CYS A 64 6.01 -11.42 -1.77
C CYS A 64 6.45 -12.11 -0.47
N LYS A 65 6.86 -11.35 0.56
CA LYS A 65 7.09 -11.93 1.90
C LYS A 65 5.78 -12.25 2.60
N LEU A 66 4.73 -11.46 2.36
CA LEU A 66 3.40 -11.67 2.94
C LEU A 66 2.59 -12.70 2.18
N TYR A 67 2.75 -12.75 0.86
CA TYR A 67 1.98 -13.64 -0.02
C TYR A 67 2.94 -14.40 -0.96
N PRO A 68 3.78 -15.30 -0.44
CA PRO A 68 4.79 -16.00 -1.26
C PRO A 68 4.19 -16.91 -2.32
N THR A 69 2.95 -17.34 -2.15
CA THR A 69 2.22 -18.21 -3.10
C THR A 69 1.39 -17.42 -4.11
N ASP A 70 1.26 -16.10 -3.96
CA ASP A 70 0.50 -15.26 -4.88
C ASP A 70 1.39 -14.76 -6.02
N PRO A 71 1.11 -15.13 -7.29
CA PRO A 71 1.91 -14.67 -8.44
C PRO A 71 1.86 -13.15 -8.65
N GLY A 72 0.85 -12.46 -8.11
CA GLY A 72 0.71 -11.01 -8.14
C GLY A 72 1.40 -10.29 -6.98
N CYS A 73 2.14 -11.00 -6.11
CA CYS A 73 2.72 -10.42 -4.90
C CYS A 73 3.72 -9.26 -5.15
N LYS A 74 4.35 -9.25 -6.32
CA LYS A 74 5.28 -8.19 -6.79
C LYS A 74 4.56 -6.88 -7.13
N ASP A 75 3.27 -6.95 -7.40
CA ASP A 75 2.42 -5.81 -7.72
C ASP A 75 1.76 -5.26 -6.44
N LEU A 76 2.16 -5.75 -5.26
CA LEU A 76 1.66 -5.27 -3.98
C LEU A 76 2.62 -4.26 -3.35
N VAL A 77 2.07 -3.10 -3.00
CA VAL A 77 2.75 -2.07 -2.20
C VAL A 77 2.25 -2.18 -0.77
N VAL A 78 3.16 -2.50 0.14
CA VAL A 78 2.85 -2.68 1.57
C VAL A 78 3.31 -1.45 2.32
N VAL A 79 2.41 -0.83 3.07
CA VAL A 79 2.70 0.31 3.93
C VAL A 79 2.53 -0.11 5.38
N GLY A 80 3.61 0.00 6.16
CA GLY A 80 3.56 -0.14 7.61
C GLY A 80 3.07 1.16 8.22
N ILE A 81 2.10 1.05 9.14
CA ILE A 81 1.57 2.17 9.92
C ILE A 81 2.03 2.00 11.35
N TYR A 82 2.67 3.02 11.90
CA TYR A 82 3.32 3.04 13.21
C TYR A 82 2.62 4.06 14.10
N GLY A 83 2.60 3.82 15.41
CA GLY A 83 2.30 4.87 16.38
C GLY A 83 3.54 5.69 16.72
N GLU A 84 3.36 6.90 17.25
CA GLU A 84 4.40 7.90 17.65
C GLU A 84 5.67 7.36 18.33
N SER A 85 5.68 6.16 18.89
CA SER A 85 6.86 5.57 19.54
C SER A 85 6.99 4.06 19.32
N SER A 86 6.31 3.52 18.31
CA SER A 86 6.35 2.08 18.02
C SER A 86 7.40 1.79 16.96
N GLU A 87 8.37 0.94 17.28
CA GLU A 87 9.33 0.40 16.30
C GLU A 87 8.70 -0.64 15.36
N ARG A 88 7.52 -1.16 15.73
CA ARG A 88 6.79 -2.15 14.94
C ARG A 88 5.52 -1.54 14.34
N PRO A 89 5.14 -1.92 13.10
CA PRO A 89 3.85 -1.52 12.56
C PRO A 89 2.72 -2.00 13.48
N VAL A 90 1.78 -1.11 13.78
CA VAL A 90 0.51 -1.47 14.41
C VAL A 90 -0.47 -2.05 13.38
N LEU A 91 -0.37 -1.58 12.13
CA LEU A 91 -1.22 -2.01 11.02
C LEU A 91 -0.40 -2.03 9.73
N TYR A 92 -0.86 -2.82 8.76
CA TYR A 92 -0.34 -2.86 7.41
C TYR A 92 -1.47 -2.49 6.44
N ALA A 93 -1.25 -1.48 5.61
CA ALA A 93 -2.10 -1.18 4.46
C ALA A 93 -1.48 -1.79 3.20
N ILE A 94 -2.25 -2.61 2.49
CA ILE A 94 -1.80 -3.33 1.30
C ILE A 94 -2.54 -2.75 0.10
N TYR A 95 -1.77 -2.18 -0.82
CA TYR A 95 -2.25 -1.66 -2.08
C TYR A 95 -1.83 -2.59 -3.21
N SER A 96 -2.66 -2.71 -4.24
CA SER A 96 -2.26 -3.25 -5.54
C SER A 96 -1.85 -2.09 -6.44
N SER A 97 -0.80 -2.31 -7.22
CA SER A 97 -0.22 -1.42 -8.21
C SER A 97 -0.07 -2.21 -9.52
N THR A 98 -1.15 -2.31 -10.29
CA THR A 98 -1.20 -3.10 -11.52
C THR A 98 -1.08 -2.20 -12.74
N SER A 99 -0.24 -2.61 -13.68
CA SER A 99 -0.02 -1.90 -14.95
C SER A 99 -0.31 -2.83 -16.12
N GLY A 100 -1.12 -2.35 -17.07
CA GLY A 100 -1.40 -2.99 -18.35
C GLY A 100 -0.96 -2.11 -19.52
N GLU A 101 -1.29 -2.49 -20.75
CA GLU A 101 -0.83 -1.76 -21.93
C GLU A 101 -1.43 -0.35 -22.08
N ASN A 102 -2.60 -0.13 -21.47
CA ASN A 102 -3.40 1.08 -21.62
C ASN A 102 -4.14 1.47 -20.33
N ILE A 103 -3.75 0.86 -19.21
CA ILE A 103 -4.37 1.07 -17.91
C ILE A 103 -3.33 0.96 -16.81
N PHE A 104 -3.44 1.83 -15.82
CA PHE A 104 -2.76 1.71 -14.54
C PHE A 104 -3.79 1.85 -13.43
N GLU A 105 -3.80 0.90 -12.51
CA GLU A 105 -4.66 0.92 -11.34
C GLU A 105 -3.83 0.78 -10.07
N PHE A 106 -4.00 1.74 -9.17
CA PHE A 106 -3.49 1.66 -7.82
C PHE A 106 -4.64 1.74 -6.83
N LYS A 107 -4.81 0.74 -5.96
CA LYS A 107 -5.91 0.72 -4.99
C LYS A 107 -5.60 0.00 -3.69
N LEU A 108 -6.19 0.49 -2.61
CA LEU A 108 -6.19 -0.23 -1.33
C LEU A 108 -6.97 -1.54 -1.45
N ILE A 109 -6.33 -2.67 -1.21
CA ILE A 109 -6.99 -3.99 -1.17
C ILE A 109 -7.42 -4.32 0.24
N LYS A 110 -6.51 -4.17 1.20
CA LYS A 110 -6.71 -4.68 2.56
C LYS A 110 -5.94 -3.85 3.58
N ILE A 111 -6.48 -3.80 4.80
CA ILE A 111 -5.75 -3.39 5.99
C ILE A 111 -5.71 -4.59 6.93
N VAL A 112 -4.54 -4.88 7.48
CA VAL A 112 -4.30 -6.03 8.34
C VAL A 112 -3.67 -5.55 9.64
N ASP A 113 -4.15 -6.05 10.77
CA ASP A 113 -3.51 -5.86 12.06
C ASP A 113 -2.17 -6.60 12.09
N SER A 114 -1.18 -6.04 12.78
CA SER A 114 0.14 -6.65 12.87
C SER A 114 0.17 -8.00 13.57
N LYS A 115 -0.74 -8.26 14.51
CA LYS A 115 -0.93 -9.58 15.14
C LYS A 115 -1.42 -10.61 14.13
N THR A 116 -2.45 -10.26 13.38
CA THR A 116 -3.00 -11.13 12.33
C THR A 116 -1.98 -11.42 11.24
N LEU A 117 -1.10 -10.46 10.95
CA LEU A 117 -0.05 -10.63 9.95
C LEU A 117 1.08 -11.56 10.44
N GLN A 118 1.45 -11.49 11.72
CA GLN A 118 2.40 -12.44 12.33
C GLN A 118 1.85 -13.87 12.30
N GLU A 119 0.57 -14.06 12.62
CA GLU A 119 -0.08 -15.37 12.52
C GLU A 119 -0.05 -15.92 11.09
N ILE A 120 -0.29 -15.07 10.08
CA ILE A 120 -0.19 -15.47 8.66
C ILE A 120 1.25 -15.88 8.30
N GLN A 121 2.26 -15.15 8.79
CA GLN A 121 3.66 -15.47 8.52
C GLN A 121 4.13 -16.76 9.20
N GLU A 122 3.65 -17.05 10.41
CA GLU A 122 3.96 -18.30 11.13
C GLU A 122 3.31 -19.54 10.47
N ILE A 123 2.18 -19.38 9.78
CA ILE A 123 1.51 -20.46 9.06
C ILE A 123 2.16 -20.75 7.70
N LEU A 124 2.76 -19.72 7.08
CA LEU A 124 3.34 -19.80 5.73
C LEU A 124 4.86 -20.06 5.73
N GLY A 125 5.52 -19.95 6.88
CA GLY A 125 6.94 -20.31 7.09
C GLY A 125 7.10 -21.76 7.54
#